data_AF-F0T5Y6-F1
#
_entry.id   AF-F0T5Y6-F1
#
_cell.length_a   1.000
_cell.length_b   1.000
_cell.length_c   1.000
_cell.angle_alpha   90.00
_cell.angle_beta   90.00
_cell.angle_gamma   90.00
#
_symmetry.space_group_name_H-M   'P 1'
#
loop_
_entity.id
_entity.type
_entity.pdbx_description
1 polymer ?
#
loop_
_entity_poly.entity_id
_entity_poly.type
_entity_poly.pdbx_seq_one_letter_code
_entity_poly.pdbx_strand_id
1 'polypeptide(L)'
;MDRIGEQSRLSELPKPKYKTKPPTLLLNWDQTRPDLKKFIYLHIIRAAGEYQDPHMKLTASKLVESMASNTGIIKRQLNLYIENLLFYGYLLKPYLNDKIIVSDKLYNDLRNLDRIPEEHL
;
A
#
# COMPACT_ATOMS: atom_id res chain seq x y z
N MET A 1 -32.07 18.40 -22.21
CA MET A 1 -30.95 18.73 -21.30
C MET A 1 -31.01 17.67 -20.23
N ASP A 2 -30.36 16.52 -20.41
CA ASP A 2 -30.52 15.39 -19.48
C ASP A 2 -29.16 14.72 -19.23
N ARG A 3 -28.37 15.33 -18.32
CA ARG A 3 -27.08 14.80 -17.84
C ARG A 3 -27.25 13.78 -16.71
N ILE A 4 -28.38 13.07 -16.65
CA ILE A 4 -28.68 12.12 -15.55
C ILE A 4 -28.27 10.68 -15.94
N GLY A 5 -28.09 10.38 -17.23
CA GLY A 5 -27.78 9.01 -17.70
C GLY A 5 -26.31 8.57 -17.65
N GLU A 6 -25.36 9.50 -17.54
CA GLU A 6 -23.92 9.17 -17.62
C GLU A 6 -23.34 8.67 -16.30
N GLN A 7 -23.89 9.09 -15.14
CA GLN A 7 -23.38 8.67 -13.83
C GLN A 7 -23.70 7.21 -13.50
N SER A 8 -24.78 6.64 -14.06
CA SER A 8 -25.17 5.24 -13.80
C SER A 8 -24.18 4.24 -14.40
N ARG A 9 -23.54 4.57 -15.53
CA ARG A 9 -22.67 3.65 -16.29
C ARG A 9 -21.27 3.48 -15.70
N LEU A 10 -20.82 4.41 -14.85
CA LEU A 10 -19.53 4.29 -14.15
C LEU A 10 -19.59 3.23 -13.03
N SER A 11 -20.77 2.97 -12.46
CA SER A 11 -20.97 1.96 -11.42
C SER A 11 -21.00 0.51 -11.95
N GLU A 12 -21.21 0.35 -13.26
CA GLU A 12 -21.22 -0.93 -13.98
C GLU A 12 -19.84 -1.33 -14.53
N LEU A 13 -18.83 -0.45 -14.40
CA LEU A 13 -17.47 -0.81 -14.76
C LEU A 13 -17.00 -1.98 -13.88
N PRO A 14 -16.49 -3.08 -14.46
CA PRO A 14 -15.99 -4.19 -13.69
C PRO A 14 -14.92 -3.65 -12.74
N LYS A 15 -15.17 -3.77 -11.42
CA LYS A 15 -14.16 -3.47 -10.41
C LYS A 15 -12.88 -4.16 -10.85
N PRO A 16 -11.76 -3.44 -11.05
CA PRO A 16 -10.54 -4.08 -11.51
C PRO A 16 -10.24 -5.22 -10.55
N LYS A 17 -10.40 -6.46 -11.02
CA LYS A 17 -9.89 -7.62 -10.30
C LYS A 17 -8.39 -7.46 -10.36
N TYR A 18 -7.81 -6.79 -9.37
CA TYR A 18 -6.37 -6.75 -9.16
C TYR A 18 -5.92 -8.20 -9.04
N LYS A 19 -5.47 -8.85 -10.13
CA LYS A 19 -4.83 -10.16 -10.01
C LYS A 19 -3.44 -9.89 -9.47
N THR A 20 -3.35 -9.67 -8.16
CA THR A 20 -2.08 -9.64 -7.47
C THR A 20 -1.51 -11.05 -7.48
N LYS A 21 -0.31 -11.19 -8.07
CA LYS A 21 0.46 -12.42 -7.99
C LYS A 21 0.68 -12.75 -6.50
N PRO A 22 0.58 -14.03 -6.08
CA PRO A 22 0.94 -14.39 -4.71
C PRO A 22 2.40 -13.98 -4.42
N PRO A 23 2.69 -13.55 -3.19
CA PRO A 23 4.04 -13.14 -2.79
C PRO A 23 5.00 -14.32 -2.82
N THR A 24 6.30 -14.02 -2.89
CA THR A 24 7.37 -15.04 -2.86
C THR A 24 7.34 -15.85 -1.56
N LEU A 25 7.02 -15.18 -0.45
CA LEU A 25 6.76 -15.79 0.84
C LEU A 25 5.52 -15.14 1.44
N LEU A 26 4.49 -15.93 1.72
CA LEU A 26 3.27 -15.43 2.35
C LEU A 26 3.52 -15.21 3.83
N LEU A 27 3.49 -13.96 4.26
CA LEU A 27 3.61 -13.55 5.65
C LEU A 27 2.21 -13.52 6.27
N ASN A 28 2.09 -13.92 7.54
CA ASN A 28 0.89 -13.65 8.30
C ASN A 28 0.88 -12.17 8.72
N TRP A 29 0.55 -11.31 7.76
CA TRP A 29 0.62 -9.87 7.98
C TRP A 29 -0.29 -9.44 9.11
N ASP A 30 -1.50 -10.00 9.19
CA ASP A 30 -2.46 -9.63 10.24
C ASP A 30 -1.96 -9.94 11.67
N GLN A 31 -1.14 -10.99 11.85
CA GLN A 31 -0.50 -11.32 13.14
C GLN A 31 0.88 -10.68 13.34
N THR A 32 1.39 -9.90 12.37
CA THR A 32 2.67 -9.21 12.52
C THR A 32 2.61 -8.20 13.66
N ARG A 33 3.72 -8.07 14.41
CA ARG A 33 3.78 -7.20 15.58
C ARG A 33 3.31 -5.76 15.25
N PRO A 34 2.47 -5.13 16.11
CA PRO A 34 1.92 -3.80 15.87
C PRO A 34 2.95 -2.70 15.59
N ASP A 35 4.06 -2.71 16.33
CA ASP A 35 5.16 -1.75 16.18
C ASP A 35 5.84 -1.86 14.81
N LEU A 36 6.10 -3.08 14.34
CA LEU A 36 6.65 -3.31 13.01
C LEU A 36 5.67 -2.88 11.91
N LYS A 37 4.38 -3.19 12.04
CA LYS A 37 3.35 -2.73 11.08
C LYS A 37 3.34 -1.21 10.99
N LYS A 38 3.24 -0.54 12.14
CA LYS A 38 3.26 0.93 12.23
C LYS A 38 4.51 1.52 11.59
N PHE A 39 5.68 0.96 11.90
CA PHE A 39 6.95 1.38 11.31
C PHE A 39 6.93 1.26 9.77
N ILE A 40 6.53 0.12 9.23
CA ILE A 40 6.46 -0.12 7.78
C ILE A 40 5.46 0.81 7.11
N TYR A 41 4.26 0.96 7.67
CA TYR A 41 3.21 1.84 7.12
C TYR A 41 3.64 3.30 7.06
N LEU A 42 4.22 3.83 8.14
CA LEU A 42 4.68 5.22 8.19
C LEU A 42 5.76 5.48 7.14
N HIS A 43 6.71 4.55 6.95
CA HIS A 43 7.74 4.69 5.93
C HIS A 43 7.19 4.61 4.51
N ILE A 44 6.18 3.77 4.27
CA ILE A 44 5.49 3.72 2.98
C ILE A 44 4.75 5.02 2.70
N ILE A 45 4.03 5.58 3.68
CA ILE A 45 3.31 6.85 3.53
C ILE A 45 4.28 7.98 3.24
N ARG A 46 5.39 8.06 3.98
CA ARG A 46 6.45 9.04 3.72
C ARG A 46 7.00 8.90 2.30
N ALA A 47 7.40 7.69 1.92
CA ALA A 47 7.91 7.42 0.58
C ALA A 47 6.86 7.71 -0.50
N ALA A 48 5.57 7.51 -0.25
CA ALA A 48 4.51 7.91 -1.16
C ALA A 48 4.34 9.42 -1.26
N GLY A 49 4.51 10.15 -0.16
CA GLY A 49 4.50 11.61 -0.10
C GLY A 49 5.62 12.26 -0.93
N GLU A 50 6.79 11.62 -1.02
CA GLU A 50 7.91 12.10 -1.86
C GLU A 50 7.60 12.03 -3.37
N TYR A 51 6.58 11.27 -3.78
CA TYR A 51 6.20 11.04 -5.18
C TYR A 51 4.82 11.64 -5.51
N GLN A 52 4.50 12.79 -4.91
CA GLN A 52 3.29 13.56 -5.19
C GLN A 52 3.32 14.29 -6.54
N ASP A 53 4.50 14.46 -7.14
CA ASP A 53 4.63 15.06 -8.47
C ASP A 53 3.91 14.21 -9.54
N PRO A 54 3.02 14.80 -10.37
CA PRO A 54 2.29 14.11 -11.43
C PRO A 54 3.18 13.37 -12.45
N HIS A 55 4.41 13.83 -12.64
CA HIS A 55 5.39 13.25 -13.57
C HIS A 55 6.22 12.13 -12.92
N MET A 56 6.18 12.00 -11.60
CA MET A 56 6.89 10.94 -10.88
C MET A 56 5.99 9.73 -10.63
N LYS A 57 6.43 8.57 -11.13
CA LYS A 57 5.79 7.28 -10.84
C LYS A 57 6.52 6.59 -9.71
N LEU A 58 5.82 6.38 -8.58
CA LEU A 58 6.26 5.48 -7.52
C LEU A 58 5.99 4.03 -7.94
N THR A 59 7.04 3.30 -8.31
CA THR A 59 6.97 1.86 -8.57
C THR A 59 7.34 1.08 -7.31
N ALA A 60 7.06 -0.22 -7.27
CA ALA A 60 7.48 -1.07 -6.16
C ALA A 60 9.01 -1.00 -5.94
N SER A 61 9.81 -1.00 -7.00
CA SER A 61 11.28 -0.85 -6.91
C SER A 61 11.70 0.47 -6.26
N LYS A 62 11.08 1.58 -6.68
CA LYS A 62 11.37 2.90 -6.10
C LYS A 62 10.94 3.01 -4.64
N LEU A 63 9.83 2.37 -4.28
CA LEU A 63 9.39 2.28 -2.89
C LEU A 63 10.40 1.52 -2.04
N VAL A 64 10.89 0.36 -2.52
CA VAL A 64 11.92 -0.44 -1.85
C VAL A 64 13.20 0.38 -1.67
N GLU A 65 13.63 1.09 -2.71
CA GLU A 65 14.83 1.92 -2.65
C GLU A 65 14.71 3.07 -1.66
N SER A 66 13.59 3.81 -1.67
CA SER A 66 13.33 4.89 -0.72
C SER A 66 13.25 4.37 0.72
N MET A 67 12.60 3.22 0.95
CA MET A 67 12.55 2.62 2.29
C MET A 67 13.92 2.10 2.74
N ALA A 68 14.69 1.47 1.85
CA ALA A 68 16.01 0.92 2.21
C ALA A 68 17.01 2.00 2.63
N SER A 69 16.97 3.18 2.00
CA SER A 69 17.84 4.30 2.37
C SER A 69 17.47 4.95 3.70
N ASN A 70 16.26 4.73 4.21
CA ASN A 70 15.74 5.41 5.40
C ASN A 70 15.49 4.50 6.62
N THR A 71 15.44 3.18 6.46
CA THR A 71 14.99 2.25 7.53
C THR A 71 16.06 1.34 8.10
N GLY A 72 17.19 1.15 7.40
CA GLY A 72 18.17 0.10 7.72
C GLY A 72 17.70 -1.34 7.42
N ILE A 73 16.47 -1.52 6.91
CA ILE A 73 15.95 -2.83 6.50
C ILE A 73 16.56 -3.22 5.15
N ILE A 74 17.03 -4.46 5.05
CA ILE A 74 17.61 -4.98 3.82
C ILE A 74 16.55 -5.04 2.71
N LYS A 75 16.91 -4.61 1.48
CA LYS A 75 16.01 -4.56 0.31
C LYS A 75 15.19 -5.84 0.09
N ARG A 76 15.79 -7.02 0.34
CA ARG A 76 15.10 -8.31 0.22
C ARG A 76 13.92 -8.45 1.16
N GLN A 77 14.04 -8.00 2.42
CA GLN A 77 12.93 -8.02 3.37
C GLN A 77 11.85 -6.99 3.01
N LEU A 78 12.26 -5.79 2.56
CA LEU A 78 11.32 -4.78 2.08
C LEU A 78 10.51 -5.27 0.88
N ASN A 79 11.14 -5.97 -0.06
CA ASN A 79 10.43 -6.63 -1.17
C ASN A 79 9.35 -7.58 -0.65
N LEU A 80 9.67 -8.43 0.33
CA LEU A 80 8.69 -9.35 0.92
C LEU A 80 7.53 -8.60 1.56
N TYR A 81 7.79 -7.53 2.32
CA TYR A 81 6.73 -6.72 2.90
C TYR A 81 5.84 -6.10 1.82
N ILE A 82 6.42 -5.47 0.81
CA ILE A 82 5.67 -4.79 -0.25
C ILE A 82 4.85 -5.79 -1.08
N GLU A 83 5.40 -6.97 -1.41
CA GLU A 83 4.66 -8.03 -2.08
C GLU A 83 3.44 -8.48 -1.27
N ASN A 84 3.61 -8.69 0.05
CA ASN A 84 2.51 -9.08 0.93
C ASN A 84 1.47 -7.95 1.07
N LEU A 85 1.90 -6.70 1.18
CA LEU A 85 0.99 -5.56 1.28
C LEU A 85 0.18 -5.35 -0.01
N LEU A 86 0.78 -5.61 -1.18
CA LEU A 86 0.06 -5.66 -2.45
C LEU A 86 -0.95 -6.81 -2.44
N PHE A 87 -0.52 -8.01 -2.05
CA PHE A 87 -1.38 -9.20 -2.00
C PHE A 87 -2.60 -9.01 -1.09
N TYR A 88 -2.41 -8.46 0.11
CA TYR A 88 -3.47 -8.19 1.08
C TYR A 88 -4.28 -6.91 0.81
N GLY A 89 -3.96 -6.16 -0.27
CA GLY A 89 -4.68 -4.96 -0.68
C GLY A 89 -4.43 -3.73 0.19
N TYR A 90 -3.35 -3.72 0.98
CA TYR A 90 -2.88 -2.51 1.68
C TYR A 90 -2.19 -1.54 0.70
N LEU A 91 -1.57 -2.08 -0.35
CA LEU A 91 -1.09 -1.34 -1.51
C LEU A 91 -1.86 -1.76 -2.74
N LEU A 92 -2.09 -0.80 -3.64
CA LEU A 92 -2.76 -1.03 -4.91
C LEU A 92 -1.77 -0.74 -6.04
N LYS A 93 -1.85 -1.56 -7.08
CA LYS A 93 -1.08 -1.40 -8.31
C LYS A 93 -2.05 -1.45 -9.50
N PRO A 94 -2.55 -0.29 -10.01
CA PRO A 94 -3.45 -0.27 -11.15
C PRO A 94 -2.75 -0.84 -12.38
N TYR A 95 -3.46 -1.69 -13.13
CA TYR A 95 -2.95 -2.37 -14.33
C TYR A 95 -2.33 -1.44 -15.37
N LEU A 96 -2.80 -0.20 -15.46
CA LEU A 96 -2.46 0.72 -16.54
C LEU A 96 -1.15 1.49 -16.33
N ASN A 97 -0.56 1.50 -15.12
CA ASN A 97 0.52 2.45 -14.86
C ASN A 97 1.64 2.00 -13.92
N ASP A 98 1.60 0.76 -13.42
CA ASP A 98 2.57 0.21 -12.45
C ASP A 98 2.80 1.07 -11.19
N LYS A 99 1.96 2.10 -10.99
CA LYS A 99 2.03 3.06 -9.90
C LYS A 99 1.52 2.39 -8.62
N ILE A 100 2.31 2.43 -7.57
CA ILE A 100 1.88 2.04 -6.24
C ILE A 100 1.04 3.15 -5.64
N ILE A 101 -0.11 2.78 -5.10
CA ILE A 101 -1.03 3.66 -4.39
C ILE A 101 -1.25 3.07 -2.99
N VAL A 102 -1.14 3.91 -1.97
CA VAL A 102 -1.49 3.55 -0.60
C VAL A 102 -3.01 3.49 -0.48
N SER A 103 -3.55 2.37 -0.04
CA SER A 103 -5.01 2.19 0.08
C SER A 103 -5.56 2.81 1.37
N ASP A 104 -6.87 3.09 1.37
CA ASP A 104 -7.62 3.44 2.58
C ASP A 104 -7.54 2.34 3.66
N LYS A 105 -7.38 1.07 3.25
CA LYS A 105 -7.20 -0.05 4.18
C LYS A 105 -5.96 0.14 5.04
N LEU A 106 -4.84 0.58 4.45
CA LEU A 106 -3.60 0.85 5.19
C LEU A 106 -3.78 2.03 6.15
N TYR A 107 -4.40 3.13 5.70
CA TYR A 107 -4.65 4.28 6.58
C TYR A 107 -5.58 3.92 7.76
N ASN A 108 -6.61 3.11 7.51
CA ASN A 108 -7.52 2.65 8.56
C ASN A 108 -6.83 1.72 9.56
N ASP A 109 -6.00 0.79 9.09
CA ASP A 109 -5.25 -0.12 9.96
C ASP A 109 -4.22 0.65 10.81
N LEU A 110 -3.48 1.59 10.20
CA LEU A 110 -2.57 2.47 10.93
C LEU A 110 -3.29 3.28 12.02
N ARG A 111 -4.46 3.84 11.70
CA ARG A 111 -5.28 4.58 12.68
C ARG A 111 -5.72 3.70 13.86
N ASN A 112 -5.98 2.42 13.61
CA ASN A 112 -6.32 1.48 14.67
C ASN A 112 -5.10 1.12 15.53
N LEU A 113 -3.92 0.98 14.92
CA LEU A 113 -2.66 0.77 15.64
C LEU A 113 -2.31 1.96 16.54
N ASP A 114 -2.60 3.19 16.11
CA ASP A 114 -2.38 4.40 16.92
C ASP A 114 -3.34 4.54 18.10
N ARG A 115 -4.47 3.82 18.09
CA ARG A 115 -5.45 3.83 19.19
C ARG A 115 -5.13 2.84 20.29
N ILE A 116 -4.13 1.96 20.10
CA ILE A 116 -3.67 1.03 21.12
C ILE A 116 -2.86 1.84 22.15
N PRO A 117 -3.29 1.95 23.42
CA PRO A 117 -2.53 2.65 24.45
C PRO A 117 -1.14 2.01 24.59
N GLU A 118 -0.10 2.83 24.81
CA GLU A 118 1.28 2.36 25.02
C GLU A 118 1.42 1.32 26.15
N GLU A 119 0.42 1.24 27.04
CA GLU A 119 0.35 0.31 28.18
C GLU A 119 0.16 -1.17 27.79
N HIS A 120 0.00 -1.48 26.50
CA HIS A 120 -0.21 -2.85 25.98
C HIS A 120 0.80 -3.28 24.91
N LEU A 121 1.93 -2.58 24.78
CA LEU A 121 3.04 -2.93 23.88
C LEU A 121 4.18 -3.66 24.59
#